data_AF-A0A384BCB7-F1
#
_entry.id   AF-A0A384BCB7-F1
#
_cell.length_a   1.000
_cell.length_b   1.000
_cell.length_c   1.000
_cell.angle_alpha   90.00
_cell.angle_beta   90.00
_cell.angle_gamma   90.00
#
_symmetry.space_group_name_H-M   'P 1'
#
loop_
_entity.id
_entity.type
_entity.pdbx_description
1 polymer ?
#
loop_
_entity_poly.entity_id
_entity_poly.type
_entity_poly.pdbx_seq_one_letter_code
_entity_poly.pdbx_strand_id
1 'polypeptide(L)'
;MYRRIHEAVIQSPPIDDFDIFKELKDQNFFESQESIIALCTHLQELMKTIEELDENQLKNEFFKVLQISLWGNKCDLSLSGGKTISQKTNLINSLEDLKPFILVNDMEHLWSLLSNCKKKREKASITRVDIVLDNSGFELVTDLVLADFLLSSKLATEIHFYGKTIPWFVSDTTLHDFNWIIEQLKHSNHKWVSKCGVDWENHIKMGRWVYLDHIFWTLPHEFSAMPQVAPDLYATLQKAHLILFKGDLNYRKLTGDRRWEFTVPFHEALNGFHPAPLCSIRTLKAEVQVGLQPGQGEQLTASVPNWLTIGKYGIFQFDGPL
;
A
#
# COMPACT_ATOMS: atom_id res chain seq x y z
N MET A 1 6.93 -15.33 15.91
CA MET A 1 8.14 -15.76 15.20
C MET A 1 9.09 -14.59 14.98
N TYR A 2 8.78 -13.60 14.13
CA TYR A 2 9.67 -12.45 13.83
C TYR A 2 10.19 -11.68 15.06
N ARG A 3 9.36 -11.50 16.10
CA ARG A 3 9.82 -10.87 17.35
C ARG A 3 10.96 -11.63 18.07
N ARG A 4 10.99 -12.96 17.97
CA ARG A 4 12.06 -13.82 18.51
C ARG A 4 13.31 -13.79 17.66
N ILE A 5 13.16 -13.68 16.32
CA ILE A 5 14.30 -13.42 15.43
C ILE A 5 14.96 -12.10 15.81
N HIS A 6 14.17 -11.03 15.93
CA HIS A 6 14.70 -9.72 16.29
C HIS A 6 15.33 -9.72 17.69
N GLU A 7 14.75 -10.45 18.66
CA GLU A 7 15.36 -10.68 19.98
C GLU A 7 16.77 -11.30 19.88
N ALA A 8 16.96 -12.32 19.03
CA ALA A 8 18.27 -12.95 18.86
C ALA A 8 19.32 -11.98 18.28
N VAL A 9 18.91 -11.12 17.34
CA VAL A 9 19.79 -10.10 16.76
C VAL A 9 20.22 -9.08 17.81
N ILE A 10 19.27 -8.46 18.52
CA ILE A 10 19.59 -7.41 19.51
C ILE A 10 20.39 -7.95 20.71
N GLN A 11 20.35 -9.26 20.97
CA GLN A 11 21.16 -9.93 21.99
C GLN A 11 22.60 -10.24 21.53
N SER A 12 22.94 -9.95 20.28
CA SER A 12 24.21 -10.33 19.65
C SER A 12 25.07 -9.13 19.21
N PRO A 13 25.51 -8.21 20.10
CA PRO A 13 26.50 -7.20 19.72
C PRO A 13 27.79 -7.83 19.16
N PRO A 14 28.40 -7.24 18.11
CA PRO A 14 28.15 -5.89 17.58
C PRO A 14 27.18 -5.85 16.38
N ILE A 15 26.33 -6.87 16.17
CA ILE A 15 25.39 -6.95 15.04
C ILE A 15 23.93 -6.70 15.46
N ASP A 16 23.73 -5.99 16.56
CA ASP A 16 22.42 -5.74 17.19
C ASP A 16 21.49 -4.81 16.40
N ASP A 17 22.01 -4.12 15.39
CA ASP A 17 21.27 -3.30 14.41
C ASP A 17 21.09 -3.99 13.05
N PHE A 18 21.55 -5.24 12.89
CA PHE A 18 21.56 -5.92 11.61
C PHE A 18 20.14 -6.34 11.16
N ASP A 19 19.73 -5.82 10.00
CA ASP A 19 18.52 -6.29 9.34
C ASP A 19 18.82 -7.52 8.48
N ILE A 20 18.47 -8.70 9.02
CA ILE A 20 18.69 -9.99 8.37
C ILE A 20 17.94 -10.18 7.05
N PHE A 21 16.97 -9.30 6.72
CA PHE A 21 16.21 -9.36 5.48
C PHE A 21 16.61 -8.28 4.48
N LYS A 22 17.54 -7.39 4.85
CA LYS A 22 17.94 -6.25 4.01
C LYS A 22 18.43 -6.68 2.62
N GLU A 23 19.24 -7.72 2.53
CA GLU A 23 19.77 -8.20 1.25
C GLU A 23 18.64 -8.55 0.27
N LEU A 24 17.62 -9.26 0.73
CA LEU A 24 16.48 -9.64 -0.11
C LEU A 24 15.64 -8.41 -0.51
N LYS A 25 15.47 -7.45 0.40
CA LYS A 25 14.73 -6.20 0.13
C LYS A 25 15.45 -5.33 -0.90
N ASP A 26 16.75 -5.19 -0.78
CA ASP A 26 17.59 -4.45 -1.72
C ASP A 26 17.61 -5.16 -3.09
N GLN A 27 17.69 -6.50 -3.09
CA GLN A 27 17.64 -7.30 -4.33
C GLN A 27 16.32 -7.11 -5.09
N ASN A 28 15.17 -7.14 -4.40
CA ASN A 28 13.87 -6.84 -5.02
C ASN A 28 13.85 -5.48 -5.73
N PHE A 29 14.44 -4.45 -5.10
CA PHE A 29 14.56 -3.13 -5.70
C PHE A 29 15.43 -3.12 -6.97
N PHE A 30 16.57 -3.81 -6.94
CA PHE A 30 17.48 -3.89 -8.10
C PHE A 30 16.93 -4.75 -9.25
N GLU A 31 16.17 -5.79 -8.96
CA GLU A 31 15.53 -6.62 -9.99
C GLU A 31 14.36 -5.90 -10.68
N SER A 32 13.78 -4.90 -10.00
CA SER A 32 12.62 -4.13 -10.48
C SER A 32 12.97 -2.84 -11.24
N GLN A 33 14.24 -2.58 -11.59
CA GLN A 33 14.69 -1.28 -12.13
C GLN A 33 13.93 -0.84 -13.39
N GLU A 34 13.62 -1.75 -14.32
CA GLU A 34 12.87 -1.39 -15.54
C GLU A 34 11.44 -0.95 -15.23
N SER A 35 10.77 -1.64 -14.30
CA SER A 35 9.43 -1.26 -13.82
C SER A 35 9.46 0.08 -13.08
N ILE A 36 10.49 0.32 -12.27
CA ILE A 36 10.71 1.61 -11.57
C ILE A 36 10.92 2.73 -12.59
N ILE A 37 11.77 2.52 -13.60
CA ILE A 37 12.00 3.49 -14.67
C ILE A 37 10.71 3.80 -15.41
N ALA A 38 9.95 2.78 -15.81
CA ALA A 38 8.69 2.94 -16.51
C ALA A 38 7.67 3.73 -15.69
N LEU A 39 7.55 3.41 -14.40
CA LEU A 39 6.60 4.05 -13.50
C LEU A 39 6.97 5.50 -13.18
N CYS A 40 8.24 5.78 -12.87
CA CYS A 40 8.72 7.15 -12.66
C CYS A 40 8.60 8.00 -13.94
N THR A 41 8.86 7.42 -15.11
CA THR A 41 8.67 8.10 -16.39
C THR A 41 7.20 8.46 -16.60
N HIS A 42 6.29 7.50 -16.37
CA HIS A 42 4.86 7.72 -16.50
C HIS A 42 4.35 8.81 -15.54
N LEU A 43 4.77 8.78 -14.26
CA LEU A 43 4.42 9.80 -13.28
C LEU A 43 4.88 11.19 -13.72
N GLN A 44 6.14 11.33 -14.15
CA GLN A 44 6.69 12.63 -14.56
C GLN A 44 6.08 13.15 -15.86
N GLU A 45 5.61 12.28 -16.75
CA GLU A 45 4.83 12.68 -17.93
C GLU A 45 3.43 13.15 -17.54
N LEU A 46 2.75 12.39 -16.68
CA LEU A 46 1.44 12.74 -16.15
C LEU A 46 1.45 14.08 -15.40
N MET A 47 2.47 14.33 -14.60
CA MET A 47 2.63 15.60 -13.86
C MET A 47 2.69 16.84 -14.75
N LYS A 48 3.18 16.72 -15.99
CA LYS A 48 3.26 17.86 -16.91
C LYS A 48 1.89 18.33 -17.38
N THR A 49 0.92 17.42 -17.43
CA THR A 49 -0.43 17.67 -17.96
C THR A 49 -1.52 17.57 -16.88
N ILE A 50 -1.16 17.29 -15.63
CA ILE A 50 -2.11 17.00 -14.54
C ILE A 50 -3.08 18.16 -14.25
N GLU A 51 -2.66 19.40 -14.48
CA GLU A 51 -3.52 20.58 -14.31
C GLU A 51 -4.49 20.81 -15.48
N GLU A 52 -4.25 20.16 -16.62
CA GLU A 52 -5.07 20.24 -17.83
C GLU A 52 -6.14 19.12 -17.89
N LEU A 53 -6.02 18.10 -17.04
CA LEU A 53 -6.95 16.98 -17.01
C LEU A 53 -8.33 17.41 -16.50
N ASP A 54 -9.38 16.97 -17.20
CA ASP A 54 -10.74 17.04 -16.67
C ASP A 54 -10.95 16.08 -15.50
N GLU A 55 -12.10 16.21 -14.82
CA GLU A 55 -12.41 15.43 -13.64
C GLU A 55 -12.45 13.91 -13.90
N ASN A 56 -12.94 13.47 -15.07
CA ASN A 56 -13.01 12.07 -15.43
C ASN A 56 -11.64 11.51 -15.85
N GLN A 57 -10.84 12.30 -16.57
CA GLN A 57 -9.47 11.94 -16.91
C GLN A 57 -8.62 11.76 -15.65
N LEU A 58 -8.73 12.70 -14.70
CA LEU A 58 -8.03 12.59 -13.42
C LEU A 58 -8.50 11.39 -12.59
N LYS A 59 -9.79 11.06 -12.63
CA LYS A 59 -10.35 9.85 -12.01
C LYS A 59 -9.73 8.58 -12.61
N ASN A 60 -9.62 8.51 -13.93
CA ASN A 60 -9.06 7.35 -14.60
C ASN A 60 -7.58 7.15 -14.24
N GLU A 61 -6.79 8.22 -14.18
CA GLU A 61 -5.40 8.17 -13.72
C GLU A 61 -5.30 7.78 -12.24
N PHE A 62 -6.21 8.26 -11.39
CA PHE A 62 -6.28 7.82 -9.99
C PHE A 62 -6.53 6.31 -9.87
N PHE A 63 -7.51 5.77 -10.60
CA PHE A 63 -7.78 4.32 -10.60
C PHE A 63 -6.62 3.51 -11.15
N LYS A 64 -5.92 4.04 -12.15
CA LYS A 64 -4.74 3.41 -12.73
C LYS A 64 -3.62 3.30 -11.70
N VAL A 65 -3.30 4.39 -11.00
CA VAL A 65 -2.24 4.42 -10.00
C VAL A 65 -2.61 3.56 -8.77
N LEU A 66 -3.88 3.51 -8.37
CA LEU A 66 -4.37 2.58 -7.34
C LEU A 66 -4.16 1.11 -7.72
N GLN A 67 -4.48 0.73 -8.96
CA GLN A 67 -4.27 -0.63 -9.45
C GLN A 67 -2.78 -1.00 -9.54
N ILE A 68 -1.91 -0.04 -9.87
CA ILE A 68 -0.45 -0.24 -9.80
C ILE A 68 -0.01 -0.49 -8.35
N SER A 69 -0.54 0.28 -7.39
CA SER A 69 -0.27 0.06 -5.95
C SER A 69 -0.76 -1.31 -5.45
N LEU A 70 -1.92 -1.80 -5.91
CA LEU A 70 -2.43 -3.13 -5.61
C LEU A 70 -1.53 -4.25 -6.15
N TRP A 71 -1.11 -4.14 -7.41
CA TRP A 71 -0.37 -5.21 -8.09
C TRP A 71 1.15 -5.11 -7.97
N GLY A 72 1.68 -4.10 -7.26
CA GLY A 72 3.11 -3.94 -7.02
C GLY A 72 3.78 -5.20 -6.46
N ASN A 73 3.09 -5.91 -5.56
CA ASN A 73 3.55 -7.16 -4.97
C ASN A 73 3.57 -8.35 -5.96
N LYS A 74 2.77 -8.32 -7.03
CA LYS A 74 2.72 -9.40 -8.04
C LYS A 74 3.82 -9.34 -9.07
N CYS A 75 4.37 -8.15 -9.34
CA CYS A 75 5.38 -8.00 -10.37
C CYS A 75 6.71 -8.69 -10.03
N ASP A 76 6.87 -9.08 -8.77
CA ASP A 76 8.05 -9.78 -8.28
C ASP A 76 7.88 -11.32 -8.28
N LEU A 77 6.69 -11.84 -7.95
CA LEU A 77 6.58 -13.24 -7.52
C LEU A 77 5.91 -14.23 -8.49
N SER A 78 5.18 -13.83 -9.53
CA SER A 78 4.49 -14.84 -10.34
C SER A 78 3.89 -14.34 -11.65
N LEU A 79 4.69 -14.30 -12.71
CA LEU A 79 4.23 -14.82 -14.02
C LEU A 79 4.83 -16.20 -14.33
N SER A 80 5.51 -16.81 -13.36
CA SER A 80 6.09 -18.12 -13.57
C SER A 80 6.08 -18.98 -12.33
N GLY A 81 5.47 -20.16 -12.42
CA GLY A 81 5.71 -21.23 -11.47
C GLY A 81 7.17 -21.72 -11.57
N GLY A 82 8.11 -20.94 -11.06
CA GLY A 82 9.54 -21.29 -11.01
C GLY A 82 10.25 -21.34 -12.37
N LYS A 83 9.71 -20.68 -13.41
CA LYS A 83 10.37 -20.58 -14.72
C LYS A 83 10.70 -19.13 -15.00
N THR A 84 11.95 -18.69 -14.95
CA THR A 84 12.34 -17.31 -15.30
C THR A 84 11.76 -16.90 -16.68
N ILE A 85 10.55 -16.34 -16.73
CA ILE A 85 9.92 -15.84 -17.95
C ILE A 85 10.35 -14.38 -18.00
N SER A 86 11.34 -14.12 -18.85
CA SER A 86 11.85 -12.79 -19.19
C SER A 86 10.85 -11.97 -20.00
N GLN A 87 9.57 -11.94 -19.61
CA GLN A 87 8.61 -10.97 -20.11
C GLN A 87 8.38 -9.93 -19.00
N LYS A 88 9.38 -9.06 -18.89
CA LYS A 88 9.38 -7.74 -18.27
C LYS A 88 8.21 -6.92 -18.82
N THR A 89 7.02 -7.20 -18.31
CA THR A 89 5.77 -6.57 -18.72
C THR A 89 5.60 -5.35 -17.86
N ASN A 90 5.60 -4.17 -18.49
CA ASN A 90 5.30 -2.92 -17.83
C ASN A 90 3.89 -3.02 -17.21
N LEU A 91 3.77 -2.97 -15.87
CA LEU A 91 2.50 -3.10 -15.14
C LEU A 91 1.42 -2.20 -15.69
N ILE A 92 1.80 -0.99 -16.12
CA ILE A 92 0.89 0.00 -16.68
C ILE A 92 0.11 -0.59 -17.87
N ASN A 93 0.74 -1.44 -18.68
CA ASN A 93 0.16 -2.03 -19.87
C ASN A 93 -0.66 -3.30 -19.58
N SER A 94 -0.47 -3.94 -18.42
CA SER A 94 -1.15 -5.19 -18.05
C SER A 94 -2.35 -4.99 -17.12
N LEU A 95 -2.67 -3.75 -16.73
CA LEU A 95 -3.77 -3.48 -15.79
C LEU A 95 -5.13 -3.97 -16.31
N GLU A 96 -5.42 -3.83 -17.61
CA GLU A 96 -6.68 -4.33 -18.19
C GLU A 96 -6.79 -5.86 -18.09
N ASP A 97 -5.69 -6.59 -18.27
CA ASP A 97 -5.65 -8.05 -18.11
C ASP A 97 -5.78 -8.48 -16.63
N LEU A 98 -5.40 -7.60 -15.71
CA LEU A 98 -5.46 -7.85 -14.26
C LEU A 98 -6.81 -7.47 -13.64
N LYS A 99 -7.59 -6.60 -14.30
CA LYS A 99 -8.89 -6.10 -13.84
C LYS A 99 -9.91 -7.20 -13.52
N PRO A 100 -10.04 -8.31 -14.29
CA PRO A 100 -10.94 -9.41 -13.94
C PRO A 100 -10.59 -10.13 -12.62
N PHE A 101 -9.39 -9.92 -12.08
CA PHE A 101 -8.96 -10.53 -10.81
C PHE A 101 -9.22 -9.62 -9.60
N ILE A 102 -9.83 -8.45 -9.78
CA ILE A 102 -10.29 -7.60 -8.68
C ILE A 102 -11.69 -8.07 -8.25
N LEU A 103 -11.80 -8.67 -7.06
CA LEU A 103 -13.03 -9.30 -6.59
C LEU A 103 -14.01 -8.33 -5.92
N VAL A 104 -13.47 -7.31 -5.26
CA VAL A 104 -14.20 -6.21 -4.62
C VAL A 104 -13.51 -4.93 -5.05
N ASN A 105 -14.28 -3.97 -5.57
CA ASN A 105 -13.73 -2.78 -6.22
C ASN A 105 -14.47 -1.51 -5.79
N ASP A 106 -14.03 -0.96 -4.67
CA ASP A 106 -14.60 0.24 -4.07
C ASP A 106 -13.83 1.52 -4.45
N MET A 107 -13.06 1.51 -5.55
CA MET A 107 -12.27 2.68 -5.98
C MET A 107 -13.13 3.94 -6.22
N GLU A 108 -14.38 3.78 -6.67
CA GLU A 108 -15.32 4.90 -6.84
C GLU A 108 -15.63 5.61 -5.52
N HIS A 109 -15.64 4.89 -4.39
CA HIS A 109 -15.84 5.48 -3.06
C HIS A 109 -14.62 6.33 -2.66
N LEU A 110 -13.42 5.86 -2.95
CA LEU A 110 -12.18 6.62 -2.72
C LEU A 110 -12.15 7.91 -3.53
N TRP A 111 -12.53 7.82 -4.81
CA TRP A 111 -12.61 8.99 -5.68
C TRP A 111 -13.63 10.00 -5.18
N SER A 112 -14.84 9.53 -4.86
CA SER A 112 -15.92 10.39 -4.37
C SER A 112 -15.50 11.12 -3.10
N LEU A 113 -14.88 10.42 -2.16
CA LEU A 113 -14.37 10.99 -0.91
C LEU A 113 -13.32 12.08 -1.17
N LEU A 114 -12.25 11.75 -1.90
CA LEU A 114 -11.14 12.68 -2.10
C LEU A 114 -11.48 13.84 -3.05
N SER A 115 -12.30 13.61 -4.08
CA SER A 115 -12.81 14.68 -4.96
C SER A 115 -13.70 15.65 -4.17
N ASN A 116 -14.57 15.13 -3.30
CA ASN A 116 -15.38 15.97 -2.42
C ASN A 116 -14.53 16.78 -1.43
N CYS A 117 -13.51 16.15 -0.82
CA CYS A 117 -12.55 16.86 0.02
C CYS A 117 -11.87 17.99 -0.77
N LYS A 118 -11.35 17.70 -1.97
CA LYS A 118 -10.71 18.68 -2.86
C LYS A 118 -11.64 19.85 -3.22
N LYS A 119 -12.91 19.58 -3.54
CA LYS A 119 -13.90 20.60 -3.94
C LYS A 119 -14.35 21.49 -2.77
N LYS A 120 -14.47 20.91 -1.56
CA LYS A 120 -14.89 21.63 -0.35
C LYS A 120 -13.72 22.27 0.40
N ARG A 121 -12.47 22.00 0.01
CA ARG A 121 -11.27 22.47 0.70
C ARG A 121 -11.17 23.99 0.65
N GLU A 122 -11.19 24.60 1.82
CA GLU A 122 -10.81 26.00 2.00
C GLU A 122 -9.29 26.16 1.88
N LYS A 123 -8.81 27.38 1.56
CA LYS A 123 -7.40 27.64 1.24
C LYS A 123 -6.38 27.15 2.29
N ALA A 124 -6.77 27.06 3.56
CA ALA A 124 -5.90 26.64 4.67
C ALA A 124 -6.23 25.25 5.25
N SER A 125 -7.25 24.56 4.74
CA SER A 125 -7.64 23.24 5.25
C SER A 125 -6.81 22.11 4.65
N ILE A 126 -6.47 21.12 5.48
CA ILE A 126 -5.64 19.97 5.12
C ILE A 126 -6.55 18.83 4.62
N THR A 127 -6.11 18.09 3.61
CA THR A 127 -6.63 16.76 3.26
C THR A 127 -5.51 15.75 3.46
N ARG A 128 -5.58 15.01 4.56
CA ARG A 128 -4.56 14.04 4.97
C ARG A 128 -4.92 12.63 4.53
N VAL A 129 -4.01 11.97 3.82
CA VAL A 129 -4.11 10.54 3.47
C VAL A 129 -3.02 9.77 4.18
N ASP A 130 -3.42 8.72 4.88
CA ASP A 130 -2.50 7.82 5.60
C ASP A 130 -2.29 6.56 4.76
N ILE A 131 -1.06 6.06 4.69
CA ILE A 131 -0.70 4.80 4.02
C ILE A 131 0.01 3.91 5.02
N VAL A 132 -0.65 2.83 5.44
CA VAL A 132 -0.07 1.79 6.28
C VAL A 132 0.61 0.78 5.36
N LEU A 133 1.94 0.83 5.33
CA LEU A 133 2.78 0.14 4.36
C LEU A 133 2.84 -1.38 4.62
N ASP A 134 3.09 -2.10 3.53
CA ASP A 134 3.44 -3.52 3.52
C ASP A 134 4.91 -3.65 3.11
N ASN A 135 5.20 -4.20 1.93
CA ASN A 135 6.54 -4.53 1.49
C ASN A 135 7.36 -3.33 1.03
N SER A 136 8.69 -3.43 1.15
CA SER A 136 9.67 -2.53 0.56
C SER A 136 9.81 -2.77 -0.94
N GLY A 137 10.90 -2.27 -1.52
CA GLY A 137 11.25 -2.52 -2.91
C GLY A 137 10.23 -1.94 -3.87
N PHE A 138 9.81 -2.71 -4.87
CA PHE A 138 8.91 -2.20 -5.90
C PHE A 138 7.52 -1.84 -5.38
N GLU A 139 6.97 -2.59 -4.42
CA GLU A 139 5.68 -2.23 -3.81
C GLU A 139 5.74 -0.87 -3.10
N LEU A 140 6.83 -0.59 -2.39
CA LEU A 140 6.99 0.74 -1.80
C LEU A 140 7.06 1.83 -2.89
N VAL A 141 7.77 1.60 -4.00
CA VAL A 141 7.84 2.57 -5.10
C VAL A 141 6.44 2.87 -5.68
N THR A 142 5.57 1.87 -5.81
CA THR A 142 4.18 2.11 -6.29
C THR A 142 3.37 2.95 -5.32
N ASP A 143 3.57 2.78 -4.01
CA ASP A 143 2.92 3.58 -2.97
C ASP A 143 3.44 5.02 -2.92
N LEU A 144 4.74 5.22 -3.12
CA LEU A 144 5.33 6.57 -3.24
C LEU A 144 4.82 7.30 -4.48
N VAL A 145 4.66 6.59 -5.60
CA VAL A 145 4.05 7.14 -6.83
C VAL A 145 2.59 7.52 -6.62
N LEU A 146 1.82 6.69 -5.91
CA LEU A 146 0.45 7.03 -5.50
C LEU A 146 0.41 8.28 -4.63
N ALA A 147 1.26 8.36 -3.62
CA ALA A 147 1.35 9.52 -2.73
C ALA A 147 1.70 10.81 -3.48
N ASP A 148 2.59 10.73 -4.46
CA ASP A 148 3.01 11.89 -5.26
C ASP A 148 1.89 12.33 -6.22
N PHE A 149 1.24 11.36 -6.87
CA PHE A 149 0.04 11.62 -7.65
C PHE A 149 -1.06 12.30 -6.81
N LEU A 150 -1.31 11.84 -5.57
CA LEU A 150 -2.31 12.43 -4.69
C LEU A 150 -2.02 13.89 -4.34
N LEU A 151 -0.75 14.24 -4.08
CA LEU A 151 -0.35 15.62 -3.83
C LEU A 151 -0.42 16.48 -5.10
N SER A 152 0.10 15.97 -6.21
CA SER A 152 0.18 16.68 -7.49
C SER A 152 -1.20 16.95 -8.09
N SER A 153 -2.13 16.01 -7.95
CA SER A 153 -3.55 16.15 -8.32
C SER A 153 -4.36 17.00 -7.34
N LYS A 154 -3.75 17.40 -6.22
CA LYS A 154 -4.40 18.13 -5.11
C LYS A 154 -5.55 17.32 -4.49
N LEU A 155 -5.59 16.00 -4.64
CA LEU A 155 -6.54 15.11 -3.94
C LEU A 155 -6.16 15.00 -2.45
N ALA A 156 -4.88 15.07 -2.14
CA ALA A 156 -4.35 15.23 -0.78
C ALA A 156 -3.48 16.50 -0.69
N THR A 157 -3.24 16.95 0.54
CA THR A 157 -2.26 18.01 0.84
C THR A 157 -1.11 17.48 1.69
N GLU A 158 -1.35 16.39 2.43
CA GLU A 158 -0.37 15.73 3.30
C GLU A 158 -0.54 14.21 3.20
N ILE A 159 0.58 13.49 3.17
CA ILE A 159 0.64 12.02 3.18
C ILE A 159 1.41 11.56 4.39
N HIS A 160 0.82 10.65 5.17
CA HIS A 160 1.47 10.03 6.32
C HIS A 160 1.71 8.55 6.04
N PHE A 161 2.97 8.12 6.06
CA PHE A 161 3.36 6.73 5.88
C PHE A 161 3.59 6.08 7.23
N TYR A 162 3.10 4.85 7.39
CA TYR A 162 3.38 4.02 8.57
C TYR A 162 4.09 2.75 8.17
N GLY A 163 5.32 2.57 8.66
CA GLY A 163 6.05 1.32 8.49
C GLY A 163 6.31 0.60 9.80
N LYS A 164 7.20 -0.37 9.74
CA LYS A 164 7.52 -1.28 10.85
C LYS A 164 8.75 -0.80 11.61
N THR A 165 8.72 -0.92 12.94
CA THR A 165 9.83 -0.50 13.83
C THR A 165 11.01 -1.47 13.85
N ILE A 166 10.83 -2.69 13.33
CA ILE A 166 11.83 -3.77 13.32
C ILE A 166 11.72 -4.54 11.99
N PRO A 167 12.75 -5.29 11.57
CA PRO A 167 12.64 -6.23 10.45
C PRO A 167 11.45 -7.18 10.66
N TRP A 168 10.50 -7.15 9.74
CA TRP A 168 9.17 -7.75 9.95
C TRP A 168 8.69 -8.41 8.67
N PHE A 169 8.10 -9.60 8.79
CA PHE A 169 7.51 -10.34 7.66
C PHE A 169 8.40 -10.42 6.40
N VAL A 170 9.72 -10.51 6.61
CA VAL A 170 10.77 -10.54 5.59
C VAL A 170 10.89 -9.21 4.85
N SER A 171 9.86 -8.82 4.10
CA SER A 171 9.93 -7.71 3.15
C SER A 171 9.26 -6.42 3.64
N ASP A 172 8.65 -6.39 4.83
CA ASP A 172 7.95 -5.18 5.27
C ASP A 172 8.89 -3.97 5.41
N THR A 173 8.38 -2.81 5.01
CA THR A 173 9.11 -1.54 5.03
C THR A 173 9.36 -1.05 6.45
N THR A 174 10.63 -0.88 6.81
CA THR A 174 11.10 -0.11 7.96
C THR A 174 11.49 1.33 7.56
N LEU A 175 11.82 2.18 8.53
CA LEU A 175 12.30 3.55 8.26
C LEU A 175 13.58 3.53 7.41
N HIS A 176 14.46 2.55 7.66
CA HIS A 176 15.69 2.39 6.91
C HIS A 176 15.41 2.09 5.43
N ASP A 177 14.47 1.19 5.14
CA ASP A 177 14.10 0.85 3.75
C ASP A 177 13.49 2.03 3.01
N PHE A 178 12.60 2.76 3.69
CA PHE A 178 11.95 3.94 3.14
C PHE A 178 12.98 5.01 2.74
N ASN A 179 13.89 5.35 3.65
CA ASN A 179 14.94 6.32 3.38
C ASN A 179 15.92 5.81 2.31
N TRP A 180 16.33 4.54 2.39
CA TRP A 180 17.27 3.95 1.46
C TRP A 180 16.73 3.96 0.04
N ILE A 181 15.47 3.57 -0.18
CA ILE A 181 14.84 3.60 -1.51
C ILE A 181 14.82 5.02 -2.08
N ILE A 182 14.35 6.01 -1.30
CA ILE A 182 14.32 7.40 -1.77
C ILE A 182 15.73 7.89 -2.13
N GLU A 183 16.73 7.54 -1.33
CA GLU A 183 18.13 7.86 -1.59
C GLU A 183 18.66 7.20 -2.87
N GLN A 184 18.33 5.91 -3.12
CA GLN A 184 18.71 5.21 -4.35
C GLN A 184 18.06 5.86 -5.59
N LEU A 185 16.77 6.20 -5.51
CA LEU A 185 16.10 6.87 -6.63
C LEU A 185 16.71 8.24 -6.89
N LYS A 186 16.93 9.04 -5.84
CA LYS A 186 17.50 10.39 -5.94
C LYS A 186 18.87 10.40 -6.64
N HIS A 187 19.72 9.42 -6.34
CA HIS A 187 21.06 9.29 -6.92
C HIS A 187 21.10 8.45 -8.21
N SER A 188 19.94 8.04 -8.74
CA SER A 188 19.88 7.33 -10.01
C SER A 188 20.41 8.18 -11.17
N ASN A 189 21.12 7.56 -12.10
CA ASN A 189 21.54 8.22 -13.34
C ASN A 189 20.39 8.39 -14.36
N HIS A 190 19.23 7.78 -14.12
CA HIS A 190 18.07 7.91 -14.99
C HIS A 190 17.26 9.16 -14.65
N LYS A 191 17.11 10.07 -15.63
CA LYS A 191 16.49 11.40 -15.49
C LYS A 191 15.18 11.42 -14.68
N TRP A 192 14.23 10.55 -15.02
CA TRP A 192 12.92 10.58 -14.36
C TRP A 192 12.93 9.91 -12.99
N VAL A 193 13.83 8.96 -12.76
CA VAL A 193 13.96 8.28 -11.46
C VAL A 193 14.60 9.23 -10.45
N SER A 194 15.68 9.93 -10.84
CA SER A 194 16.30 10.96 -9.98
C SER A 194 15.40 12.14 -9.73
N LYS A 195 14.62 12.58 -10.73
CA LYS A 195 13.62 13.63 -10.51
C LYS A 195 12.59 13.23 -9.45
N CYS A 196 12.00 12.03 -9.53
CA CYS A 196 11.10 11.53 -8.50
C CYS A 196 11.79 11.48 -7.13
N GLY A 197 12.99 10.90 -7.02
CA GLY A 197 13.71 10.83 -5.74
C GLY A 197 14.01 12.20 -5.12
N VAL A 198 14.37 13.20 -5.93
CA VAL A 198 14.56 14.59 -5.48
C VAL A 198 13.24 15.20 -5.02
N ASP A 199 12.15 15.02 -5.76
CA ASP A 199 10.82 15.52 -5.39
C ASP A 199 10.35 14.92 -4.07
N TRP A 200 10.50 13.61 -3.90
CA TRP A 200 10.09 12.86 -2.73
C TRP A 200 10.86 13.28 -1.47
N GLU A 201 12.18 13.47 -1.58
CA GLU A 201 12.99 14.07 -0.52
C GLU A 201 12.50 15.49 -0.17
N ASN A 202 12.11 16.29 -1.16
CA ASN A 202 11.55 17.62 -0.92
C ASN A 202 10.16 17.57 -0.26
N HIS A 203 9.31 16.61 -0.61
CA HIS A 203 8.03 16.39 0.09
C HIS A 203 8.24 16.11 1.57
N ILE A 204 9.25 15.31 1.91
CA ILE A 204 9.65 15.02 3.31
C ILE A 204 10.15 16.30 4.00
N LYS A 205 11.10 17.02 3.39
CA LYS A 205 11.65 18.27 3.96
C LYS A 205 10.58 19.34 4.19
N MET A 206 9.57 19.39 3.34
CA MET A 206 8.44 20.34 3.45
C MET A 206 7.33 19.86 4.40
N GLY A 207 7.44 18.67 4.98
CA GLY A 207 6.40 18.08 5.83
C GLY A 207 5.13 17.67 5.08
N ARG A 208 5.15 17.64 3.73
CA ARG A 208 4.03 17.13 2.93
C ARG A 208 3.97 15.61 2.95
N TRP A 209 5.12 14.97 3.10
CA TRP A 209 5.25 13.55 3.41
C TRP A 209 5.82 13.41 4.81
N VAL A 210 5.19 12.59 5.63
CA VAL A 210 5.63 12.30 7.00
C VAL A 210 5.74 10.78 7.13
N TYR A 211 6.92 10.27 7.47
CA TYR A 211 7.07 8.88 7.89
C TYR A 211 6.90 8.80 9.39
N LEU A 212 6.09 7.86 9.85
CA LEU A 212 5.87 7.54 11.25
C LEU A 212 6.11 6.05 11.44
N ASP A 213 6.82 5.68 12.50
CA ASP A 213 6.80 4.33 13.02
C ASP A 213 6.08 4.31 14.37
N HIS A 214 5.50 3.16 14.69
CA HIS A 214 4.86 2.94 15.98
C HIS A 214 4.93 1.45 16.30
N ILE A 215 5.29 1.11 17.54
CA ILE A 215 5.51 -0.28 17.95
C ILE A 215 4.30 -1.17 17.70
N PHE A 216 3.09 -0.60 17.74
CA PHE A 216 1.84 -1.33 17.52
C PHE A 216 1.80 -2.12 16.21
N TRP A 217 2.41 -1.59 15.14
CA TRP A 217 2.43 -2.25 13.83
C TRP A 217 3.16 -3.61 13.87
N THR A 218 4.11 -3.78 14.78
CA THR A 218 4.90 -5.00 14.99
C THR A 218 4.51 -5.78 16.25
N LEU A 219 3.43 -5.37 16.93
CA LEU A 219 2.77 -6.16 17.98
C LEU A 219 1.86 -7.24 17.39
N PRO A 220 1.51 -8.30 18.16
CA PRO A 220 0.63 -9.36 17.67
C PRO A 220 -0.87 -8.99 17.67
N HIS A 221 -1.22 -7.80 18.18
CA HIS A 221 -2.61 -7.39 18.35
C HIS A 221 -3.33 -7.19 17.00
N GLU A 222 -4.62 -7.55 17.00
CA GLU A 222 -5.59 -7.14 15.99
C GLU A 222 -5.77 -5.60 16.04
N PHE A 223 -6.19 -4.99 14.95
CA PHE A 223 -6.38 -3.54 14.91
C PHE A 223 -7.55 -3.06 15.77
N SER A 224 -8.57 -3.92 15.99
CA SER A 224 -9.68 -3.68 16.94
C SER A 224 -9.21 -3.36 18.37
N ALA A 225 -8.02 -3.82 18.78
CA ALA A 225 -7.44 -3.54 20.09
C ALA A 225 -6.63 -2.24 20.16
N MET A 226 -6.44 -1.53 19.03
CA MET A 226 -5.65 -0.30 18.97
C MET A 226 -6.14 0.80 19.91
N PRO A 227 -7.46 1.06 20.06
CA PRO A 227 -7.95 2.09 20.99
C PRO A 227 -7.52 1.87 22.45
N GLN A 228 -7.29 0.62 22.86
CA GLN A 228 -6.89 0.27 24.23
C GLN A 228 -5.37 0.13 24.37
N VAL A 229 -4.70 -0.44 23.36
CA VAL A 229 -3.26 -0.78 23.42
C VAL A 229 -2.37 0.38 22.95
N ALA A 230 -2.84 1.17 21.98
CA ALA A 230 -2.13 2.30 21.39
C ALA A 230 -3.10 3.47 21.13
N PRO A 231 -3.72 4.03 22.18
CA PRO A 231 -4.74 5.07 22.04
C PRO A 231 -4.23 6.34 21.33
N ASP A 232 -2.94 6.64 21.48
CA ASP A 232 -2.25 7.75 20.82
C ASP A 232 -2.12 7.55 19.30
N LEU A 233 -1.81 6.31 18.87
CA LEU A 233 -1.84 5.95 17.45
C LEU A 233 -3.27 6.00 16.90
N TYR A 234 -4.25 5.47 17.63
CA TYR A 234 -5.65 5.52 17.19
C TYR A 234 -6.13 6.96 17.03
N ALA A 235 -5.86 7.83 18.02
CA ALA A 235 -6.16 9.26 17.95
C ALA A 235 -5.42 9.98 16.81
N THR A 236 -4.25 9.48 16.41
CA THR A 236 -3.51 9.99 15.26
C THR A 236 -4.18 9.58 13.94
N LEU A 237 -4.63 8.34 13.82
CA LEU A 237 -5.36 7.83 12.65
C LEU A 237 -6.73 8.51 12.49
N GLN A 238 -7.39 8.89 13.58
CA GLN A 238 -8.67 9.63 13.54
C GLN A 238 -8.58 11.00 12.84
N LYS A 239 -7.37 11.53 12.62
CA LYS A 239 -7.14 12.79 11.90
C LYS A 239 -7.04 12.59 10.39
N ALA A 240 -6.95 11.36 9.91
CA ALA A 240 -6.88 11.06 8.49
C ALA A 240 -8.24 11.31 7.83
N HIS A 241 -8.21 11.74 6.57
CA HIS A 241 -9.41 11.80 5.73
C HIS A 241 -9.61 10.48 4.99
N LEU A 242 -8.54 9.74 4.74
CA LEU A 242 -8.53 8.39 4.18
C LEU A 242 -7.30 7.64 4.71
N ILE A 243 -7.48 6.38 5.10
CA ILE A 243 -6.38 5.46 5.45
C ILE A 243 -6.33 4.32 4.44
N LEU A 244 -5.19 4.13 3.76
CA LEU A 244 -4.93 3.03 2.85
C LEU A 244 -4.10 1.97 3.56
N PHE A 245 -4.68 0.78 3.74
CA PHE A 245 -3.98 -0.38 4.30
C PHE A 245 -3.49 -1.29 3.19
N LYS A 246 -2.16 -1.38 3.03
CA LYS A 246 -1.54 -2.19 1.99
C LYS A 246 -1.40 -3.65 2.42
N GLY A 247 -1.65 -4.58 1.50
CA GLY A 247 -1.19 -5.96 1.63
C GLY A 247 -2.02 -6.84 2.57
N ASP A 248 -1.60 -8.11 2.65
CA ASP A 248 -2.36 -9.19 3.26
C ASP A 248 -2.32 -9.17 4.79
N LEU A 249 -1.17 -8.87 5.40
CA LEU A 249 -1.04 -8.84 6.85
C LEU A 249 -1.89 -7.72 7.48
N ASN A 250 -1.94 -6.55 6.85
CA ASN A 250 -2.80 -5.47 7.31
C ASN A 250 -4.29 -5.88 7.23
N TYR A 251 -4.72 -6.56 6.17
CA TYR A 251 -6.10 -7.06 6.08
C TYR A 251 -6.44 -8.10 7.14
N ARG A 252 -5.52 -9.04 7.41
CA ARG A 252 -5.67 -10.02 8.48
C ARG A 252 -5.79 -9.33 9.83
N LYS A 253 -4.97 -8.32 10.12
CA LYS A 253 -5.08 -7.56 11.37
C LYS A 253 -6.35 -6.70 11.46
N LEU A 254 -6.84 -6.15 10.34
CA LEU A 254 -8.13 -5.45 10.26
C LEU A 254 -9.29 -6.39 10.61
N THR A 255 -9.26 -7.63 10.12
CA THR A 255 -10.34 -8.62 10.27
C THR A 255 -10.14 -9.60 11.42
N GLY A 256 -9.10 -9.39 12.24
CA GLY A 256 -8.74 -10.25 13.36
C GLY A 256 -8.25 -11.66 12.99
N ASP A 257 -7.94 -11.91 11.71
CA ASP A 257 -7.50 -13.21 11.18
C ASP A 257 -8.46 -14.35 11.55
N ARG A 258 -9.77 -14.06 11.58
CA ARG A 258 -10.83 -14.99 12.00
C ARG A 258 -11.46 -15.70 10.81
N ARG A 259 -12.13 -16.83 11.11
CA ARG A 259 -12.94 -17.61 10.16
C ARG A 259 -14.32 -16.98 10.00
N TRP A 260 -14.36 -15.82 9.35
CA TRP A 260 -15.61 -15.18 8.96
C TRP A 260 -16.26 -15.90 7.78
N GLU A 261 -17.58 -15.92 7.73
CA GLU A 261 -18.29 -16.27 6.49
C GLU A 261 -18.01 -15.22 5.42
N PHE A 262 -17.94 -15.63 4.15
CA PHE A 262 -17.55 -14.74 3.04
C PHE A 262 -18.44 -13.51 2.89
N THR A 263 -19.70 -13.61 3.31
CA THR A 263 -20.72 -12.56 3.17
C THR A 263 -20.80 -11.62 4.37
N VAL A 264 -20.05 -11.87 5.45
CA VAL A 264 -19.99 -10.95 6.60
C VAL A 264 -19.59 -9.56 6.10
N PRO A 265 -20.31 -8.48 6.46
CA PRO A 265 -19.95 -7.14 6.01
C PRO A 265 -18.55 -6.75 6.46
N PHE A 266 -17.80 -6.04 5.61
CA PHE A 266 -16.46 -5.57 5.98
C PHE A 266 -16.48 -4.70 7.25
N HIS A 267 -17.48 -3.81 7.35
CA HIS A 267 -17.73 -3.01 8.54
C HIS A 267 -17.84 -3.84 9.84
N GLU A 268 -18.55 -4.98 9.79
CA GLU A 268 -18.68 -5.87 10.94
C GLU A 268 -17.35 -6.58 11.26
N ALA A 269 -16.64 -7.06 10.23
CA ALA A 269 -15.36 -7.75 10.39
C ALA A 269 -14.24 -6.86 10.96
N LEU A 270 -14.33 -5.54 10.80
CA LEU A 270 -13.43 -4.57 11.42
C LEU A 270 -13.56 -4.51 12.95
N ASN A 271 -14.64 -5.07 13.50
CA ASN A 271 -14.85 -5.25 14.94
C ASN A 271 -14.58 -3.99 15.77
N GLY A 272 -15.19 -2.87 15.35
CA GLY A 272 -15.09 -1.57 16.04
C GLY A 272 -13.88 -0.72 15.67
N PHE A 273 -13.00 -1.18 14.77
CA PHE A 273 -11.89 -0.39 14.26
C PHE A 273 -12.33 0.56 13.12
N HIS A 274 -12.81 1.74 13.47
CA HIS A 274 -13.27 2.77 12.52
C HIS A 274 -12.66 4.15 12.84
N PRO A 275 -11.32 4.30 12.80
CA PRO A 275 -10.69 5.58 13.15
C PRO A 275 -11.05 6.70 12.16
N ALA A 276 -11.11 6.38 10.88
CA ALA A 276 -11.42 7.29 9.77
C ALA A 276 -11.89 6.45 8.57
N PRO A 277 -12.38 7.06 7.47
CA PRO A 277 -12.61 6.31 6.23
C PRO A 277 -11.35 5.54 5.85
N LEU A 278 -11.48 4.26 5.55
CA LEU A 278 -10.34 3.40 5.26
C LEU A 278 -10.61 2.49 4.07
N CYS A 279 -9.54 2.07 3.41
CA CYS A 279 -9.59 1.11 2.33
C CYS A 279 -8.45 0.12 2.45
N SER A 280 -8.75 -1.17 2.37
CA SER A 280 -7.72 -2.18 2.17
C SER A 280 -7.44 -2.38 0.70
N ILE A 281 -6.17 -2.25 0.33
CA ILE A 281 -5.62 -2.53 -0.99
C ILE A 281 -4.78 -3.80 -0.86
N ARG A 282 -5.38 -4.95 -1.19
CA ARG A 282 -4.85 -6.26 -0.81
C ARG A 282 -4.84 -7.23 -1.98
N THR A 283 -3.72 -7.94 -2.16
CA THR A 283 -3.71 -9.23 -2.87
C THR A 283 -3.91 -10.39 -1.90
N LEU A 284 -4.76 -11.35 -2.23
CA LEU A 284 -5.20 -12.39 -1.29
C LEU A 284 -4.11 -13.46 -1.11
N LYS A 285 -3.55 -13.55 0.10
CA LYS A 285 -2.49 -14.51 0.49
C LYS A 285 -2.81 -15.29 1.77
N ALA A 286 -4.07 -15.24 2.23
CA ALA A 286 -4.53 -15.90 3.44
C ALA A 286 -6.02 -16.29 3.36
N GLU A 287 -6.39 -17.33 4.09
CA GLU A 287 -7.74 -17.91 4.16
C GLU A 287 -8.74 -17.06 4.96
N VAL A 288 -8.79 -15.76 4.67
CA VAL A 288 -9.75 -14.81 5.21
C VAL A 288 -10.18 -13.85 4.09
N GLN A 289 -11.48 -13.71 3.88
CA GLN A 289 -12.08 -12.74 2.97
C GLN A 289 -13.53 -12.51 3.41
N VAL A 290 -13.95 -11.25 3.48
CA VAL A 290 -15.31 -10.85 3.89
C VAL A 290 -15.94 -9.91 2.87
N GLY A 291 -17.21 -9.59 3.02
CA GLY A 291 -17.93 -8.63 2.18
C GLY A 291 -18.07 -9.05 0.71
N LEU A 292 -18.03 -10.36 0.42
CA LEU A 292 -18.33 -10.87 -0.91
C LEU A 292 -19.84 -10.96 -1.14
N GLN A 293 -20.23 -11.01 -2.42
CA GLN A 293 -21.61 -11.31 -2.78
C GLN A 293 -21.95 -12.77 -2.43
N PRO A 294 -23.20 -13.09 -2.05
CA PRO A 294 -23.63 -14.46 -1.80
C PRO A 294 -23.28 -15.40 -2.97
N GLY A 295 -22.59 -16.50 -2.69
CA GLY A 295 -22.19 -17.49 -3.69
C GLY A 295 -20.86 -17.20 -4.40
N GLN A 296 -20.30 -15.99 -4.29
CA GLN A 296 -19.06 -15.62 -4.98
C GLN A 296 -17.85 -16.39 -4.44
N GLY A 297 -17.70 -16.47 -3.11
CA GLY A 297 -16.60 -17.18 -2.47
C GLY A 297 -16.68 -18.69 -2.67
N GLU A 298 -17.90 -19.24 -2.62
CA GLU A 298 -18.17 -20.66 -2.85
C GLU A 298 -17.87 -21.06 -4.30
N GLN A 299 -18.27 -20.24 -5.28
CA GLN A 299 -17.97 -20.48 -6.69
C GLN A 299 -16.46 -20.45 -6.97
N LEU A 300 -15.73 -19.49 -6.38
CA LEU A 300 -14.27 -19.43 -6.49
C LEU A 300 -13.61 -20.65 -5.83
N THR A 301 -14.10 -21.07 -4.66
CA THR A 301 -13.59 -22.25 -3.96
C THR A 301 -13.80 -23.54 -4.77
N ALA A 302 -14.94 -23.67 -5.45
CA ALA A 302 -15.21 -24.83 -6.30
C ALA A 302 -14.35 -24.86 -7.58
N SER A 303 -14.01 -23.69 -8.14
CA SER A 303 -13.27 -23.58 -9.40
C SER A 303 -11.75 -23.51 -9.22
N VAL A 304 -11.28 -22.86 -8.17
CA VAL A 304 -9.86 -22.65 -7.84
C VAL A 304 -9.69 -22.82 -6.32
N PRO A 305 -9.49 -24.05 -5.81
CA PRO A 305 -9.53 -24.32 -4.36
C PRO A 305 -8.59 -23.48 -3.48
N ASN A 306 -7.48 -22.99 -4.04
CA ASN A 306 -6.50 -22.16 -3.34
C ASN A 306 -6.57 -20.66 -3.69
N TRP A 307 -7.68 -20.17 -4.23
CA TRP A 307 -7.83 -18.79 -4.69
C TRP A 307 -7.51 -17.72 -3.62
N LEU A 308 -7.74 -18.03 -2.34
CA LEU A 308 -7.46 -17.15 -1.19
C LEU A 308 -5.96 -16.96 -0.89
N THR A 309 -5.08 -17.86 -1.34
CA THR A 309 -3.69 -17.92 -0.85
C THR A 309 -2.64 -17.75 -1.93
N ILE A 310 -3.02 -17.81 -3.22
CA ILE A 310 -2.08 -17.76 -4.35
C ILE A 310 -1.70 -16.35 -4.80
N GLY A 311 -2.19 -15.30 -4.14
CA GLY A 311 -1.91 -13.91 -4.52
C GLY A 311 -2.53 -13.49 -5.85
N LYS A 312 -3.38 -14.32 -6.49
CA LYS A 312 -3.94 -14.08 -7.82
C LYS A 312 -5.06 -13.04 -7.82
N TYR A 313 -5.82 -12.92 -6.75
CA TYR A 313 -6.95 -12.01 -6.67
C TYR A 313 -6.59 -10.78 -5.83
N GLY A 314 -7.28 -9.68 -6.10
CA GLY A 314 -7.08 -8.41 -5.40
C GLY A 314 -8.40 -7.76 -5.00
N ILE A 315 -8.34 -6.85 -4.04
CA ILE A 315 -9.48 -6.06 -3.58
C ILE A 315 -9.09 -4.60 -3.33
N PHE A 316 -10.04 -3.71 -3.59
CA PHE A 316 -10.16 -2.40 -2.98
C PHE A 316 -11.43 -2.44 -2.14
N GLN A 317 -11.30 -2.61 -0.82
CA GLN A 317 -12.44 -2.79 0.06
C GLN A 317 -12.51 -1.64 1.07
N PHE A 318 -13.56 -0.82 0.96
CA PHE A 318 -13.72 0.44 1.67
C PHE A 318 -14.67 0.33 2.87
N ASP A 319 -14.39 1.08 3.93
CA ASP A 319 -15.28 1.34 5.05
C ASP A 319 -15.28 2.85 5.36
N GLY A 320 -16.46 3.46 5.40
CA GLY A 320 -16.63 4.88 5.68
C GLY A 320 -17.93 5.48 5.13
N PRO A 321 -18.25 6.73 5.47
CA PRO A 321 -19.38 7.45 4.90
C PRO A 321 -19.15 7.75 3.41
N LEU A 322 -20.23 7.68 2.62
CA LEU A 322 -20.27 8.10 1.21
C LEU A 322 -20.79 9.53 1.07
#